data_AF-A0A246S638-F1
#
_entry.id   AF-A0A246S638-F1
#
_cell.length_a   1.000
_cell.length_b   1.000
_cell.length_c   1.000
_cell.angle_alpha   90.00
_cell.angle_beta   90.00
_cell.angle_gamma   90.00
#
_symmetry.space_group_name_H-M   'P 1'
#
loop_
_entity.id
_entity.type
_entity.pdbx_description
1 polymer ?
#
loop_
_entity_poly.entity_id
_entity_poly.type
_entity_poly.pdbx_seq_one_letter_code
_entity_poly.pdbx_strand_id
1 'polypeptide(L)'
;MENADKYQQTRQLLSIVGNQSNGIIQQDEAKIAQQKLDQSTPDTTGAKTIIDKLRSNEMHPALRDAVNKAAYEVATPPSEAQRSRPRM
;
A
#
# COMPACT_ATOMS: atom_id res chain seq x y z
N MET A 1 15.63 0.21 -14.95
CA MET A 1 14.57 -0.62 -14.33
C MET A 1 14.15 0.12 -13.05
N GLU A 2 13.18 1.02 -13.12
CA GLU A 2 12.95 2.06 -12.07
C GLU A 2 11.53 2.07 -11.49
N ASN A 3 10.72 1.04 -11.77
CA ASN A 3 9.33 0.98 -11.27
C ASN A 3 9.17 0.18 -9.96
N ALA A 4 10.22 -0.51 -9.49
CA ALA A 4 10.13 -1.39 -8.31
C ALA A 4 9.98 -0.62 -6.98
N ASP A 5 10.47 0.62 -6.91
CA ASP A 5 10.49 1.42 -5.67
C ASP A 5 9.27 2.32 -5.47
N LYS A 6 8.42 2.51 -6.51
CA LYS A 6 7.32 3.49 -6.45
C LYS A 6 6.19 3.12 -5.48
N TYR A 7 6.01 1.82 -5.23
CA TYR A 7 4.90 1.30 -4.41
C TYR A 7 5.39 0.33 -3.34
N GLN A 8 6.60 0.51 -2.84
CA GLN A 8 7.19 -0.38 -1.84
C GLN A 8 6.33 -0.44 -0.57
N GLN A 9 5.85 0.71 -0.08
CA GLN A 9 5.04 0.74 1.13
C GLN A 9 3.70 0.05 0.90
N THR A 10 3.12 0.27 -0.28
CA THR A 10 1.89 -0.40 -0.71
C THR A 10 2.06 -1.92 -0.79
N ARG A 11 3.15 -2.42 -1.37
CA ARG A 11 3.44 -3.87 -1.44
C ARG A 11 3.67 -4.47 -0.05
N GLN A 12 4.39 -3.78 0.83
CA GLN A 12 4.60 -4.23 2.21
C GLN A 12 3.28 -4.29 2.96
N LEU A 13 2.44 -3.25 2.86
CA LEU A 13 1.11 -3.24 3.49
C LEU A 13 0.27 -4.42 3.02
N LEU A 14 0.16 -4.62 1.70
CA LEU A 14 -0.57 -5.74 1.12
C LEU A 14 -0.03 -7.10 1.59
N SER A 15 1.30 -7.22 1.72
CA SER A 15 1.91 -8.44 2.25
C SER A 15 1.53 -8.68 3.71
N ILE A 16 1.49 -7.64 4.53
CA ILE A 16 1.16 -7.75 5.96
C ILE A 16 -0.30 -8.14 6.12
N VAL A 17 -1.22 -7.43 5.46
CA VAL A 17 -2.67 -7.71 5.57
C VAL A 17 -3.04 -9.03 4.91
N GLY A 18 -2.35 -9.39 3.82
CA GLY A 18 -2.48 -10.70 3.19
C GLY A 18 -1.94 -11.86 4.03
N ASN A 19 -1.17 -11.58 5.09
CA ASN A 19 -0.69 -12.58 6.04
C ASN A 19 -1.47 -12.57 7.37
N GLN A 20 -2.47 -11.69 7.52
CA GLN A 20 -3.34 -11.67 8.70
C GLN A 20 -4.46 -12.72 8.51
N SER A 21 -4.41 -13.80 9.30
CA SER A 21 -5.43 -14.86 9.25
C SER A 21 -6.82 -14.44 9.74
N ASN A 22 -6.93 -13.30 10.43
CA ASN A 22 -8.19 -12.78 10.98
C ASN A 22 -8.41 -11.30 10.63
N GLY A 23 -7.82 -10.85 9.52
CA GLY A 23 -7.96 -9.48 9.02
C GLY A 23 -9.26 -9.27 8.24
N ILE A 24 -9.68 -8.02 8.14
CA ILE A 24 -10.83 -7.58 7.31
C ILE A 24 -10.58 -7.80 5.81
N ILE A 25 -9.31 -7.88 5.42
CA ILE A 25 -8.87 -8.09 4.05
C ILE A 25 -8.56 -9.57 3.86
N GLN A 26 -9.20 -10.20 2.89
CA GLN A 26 -8.90 -11.59 2.55
C GLN A 26 -7.50 -11.71 1.95
N GLN A 27 -6.81 -12.82 2.25
CA GLN A 27 -5.46 -13.07 1.71
C GLN A 27 -5.44 -13.05 0.17
N ASP A 28 -6.51 -13.54 -0.45
CA ASP A 28 -6.67 -13.54 -1.90
C ASP A 28 -6.82 -12.11 -2.46
N GLU A 29 -7.62 -11.24 -1.82
CA GLU A 29 -7.75 -9.83 -2.21
C GLU A 29 -6.39 -9.12 -2.14
N ALA A 30 -5.63 -9.36 -1.08
CA ALA A 30 -4.30 -8.77 -0.91
C ALA A 30 -3.30 -9.26 -1.97
N LYS A 31 -3.28 -10.57 -2.28
CA LYS A 31 -2.45 -11.15 -3.33
C LYS A 31 -2.79 -10.61 -4.72
N ILE A 32 -4.07 -10.53 -5.06
CA ILE A 32 -4.53 -10.00 -6.35
C ILE A 32 -4.07 -8.55 -6.51
N ALA A 33 -4.23 -7.72 -5.47
CA ALA A 33 -3.75 -6.35 -5.50
C ALA A 33 -2.23 -6.26 -5.64
N GLN A 34 -1.45 -7.13 -4.99
CA GLN A 34 0.01 -7.16 -5.17
C GLN A 34 0.41 -7.55 -6.59
N GLN A 35 -0.23 -8.56 -7.17
CA GLN A 35 0.05 -9.00 -8.54
C GLN A 35 -0.24 -7.89 -9.54
N LYS A 36 -1.37 -7.20 -9.37
CA LYS A 36 -1.76 -6.04 -10.19
C LYS A 36 -0.76 -4.88 -10.09
N LEU A 37 -0.15 -4.71 -8.92
CA LEU A 37 0.89 -3.71 -8.70
C LEU A 37 2.25 -4.09 -9.28
N ASP A 38 2.53 -5.38 -9.44
CA ASP A 38 3.79 -5.88 -10.02
C ASP A 38 3.77 -5.94 -11.55
N GLN A 39 2.61 -5.71 -12.17
CA GLN A 39 2.51 -5.66 -13.63
C GLN A 39 3.29 -4.50 -14.22
N SER A 40 3.70 -4.63 -15.50
CA SER A 40 4.35 -3.56 -16.27
C SER A 40 3.57 -2.24 -16.23
N THR A 41 2.24 -2.33 -16.14
CA THR A 41 1.35 -1.20 -15.86
C THR A 41 0.73 -1.42 -14.48
N PRO A 42 1.26 -0.79 -13.41
CA PRO A 42 0.81 -1.03 -12.05
C PRO A 42 -0.62 -0.51 -11.84
N ASP A 43 -1.56 -1.40 -11.53
CA ASP A 43 -2.94 -1.05 -11.18
C ASP A 43 -3.06 -0.80 -9.67
N THR A 44 -3.28 0.47 -9.33
CA THR A 44 -3.42 0.95 -7.96
C THR A 44 -4.86 0.82 -7.43
N THR A 45 -5.83 0.47 -8.28
CA THR A 45 -7.26 0.40 -7.93
C THR A 45 -7.54 -0.61 -6.82
N GLY A 46 -6.97 -1.81 -6.94
CA GLY A 46 -7.09 -2.86 -5.92
C GLY A 46 -6.46 -2.45 -4.59
N ALA A 47 -5.25 -1.90 -4.63
CA ALA A 47 -4.56 -1.42 -3.45
C ALA A 47 -5.31 -0.28 -2.75
N LYS A 48 -5.83 0.69 -3.51
CA LYS A 48 -6.63 1.80 -2.98
C LYS A 48 -7.86 1.30 -2.22
N THR A 49 -8.55 0.30 -2.77
CA THR A 49 -9.73 -0.31 -2.14
C THR A 49 -9.36 -0.97 -0.80
N ILE A 50 -8.25 -1.70 -0.77
CA ILE A 50 -7.76 -2.35 0.45
C ILE A 50 -7.36 -1.32 1.51
N ILE A 51 -6.62 -0.29 1.10
CA ILE A 51 -6.24 0.84 1.96
C ILE A 51 -7.47 1.51 2.56
N ASP A 52 -8.52 1.77 1.77
CA ASP A 52 -9.75 2.41 2.23
C ASP A 52 -10.54 1.52 3.21
N LYS A 53 -10.64 0.21 2.92
CA LYS A 53 -11.21 -0.77 3.85
C LYS A 53 -10.45 -0.81 5.18
N LEU A 54 -9.11 -0.80 5.15
CA LEU A 54 -8.27 -0.77 6.36
C LEU A 54 -8.42 0.53 7.15
N ARG A 55 -8.66 1.65 6.48
CA ARG A 55 -8.93 2.94 7.13
C ARG A 55 -10.30 2.97 7.81
N SER A 56 -11.29 2.39 7.16
CA SER A 56 -12.68 2.39 7.65
C SER A 56 -12.90 1.43 8.81
N ASN A 57 -12.17 0.32 8.88
CA ASN A 57 -12.54 -0.82 9.71
C ASN A 57 -11.59 -1.02 10.92
N GLU A 58 -11.38 0.06 11.68
CA GLU A 58 -10.34 0.18 12.74
C GLU A 58 -8.91 0.11 12.21
N MET A 59 -8.32 1.29 11.96
CA MET A 59 -6.89 1.42 11.72
C MET A 59 -6.12 0.86 12.92
N HIS A 60 -5.58 -0.36 12.79
CA HIS A 60 -4.59 -0.85 13.73
C HIS A 60 -3.46 0.18 13.82
N PRO A 61 -3.09 0.71 15.01
CA PRO A 61 -2.09 1.76 15.14
C PRO A 61 -0.73 1.35 14.56
N ALA A 62 -0.42 0.04 14.53
CA ALA A 62 0.77 -0.51 13.90
C ALA A 62 0.74 -0.43 12.35
N LEU A 63 -0.44 -0.51 11.74
CA LEU A 63 -0.62 -0.41 10.28
C LEU A 63 -0.94 1.00 9.83
N ARG A 64 -1.36 1.90 10.73
CA ARG A 64 -1.72 3.29 10.43
C ARG A 64 -0.67 4.04 9.62
N ASP A 65 0.60 3.92 9.99
CA ASP A 65 1.70 4.58 9.27
C ASP A 65 1.87 4.00 7.85
N ALA A 66 1.89 2.66 7.74
CA ALA A 66 1.98 1.95 6.46
C ALA A 66 0.78 2.24 5.55
N VAL A 67 -0.44 2.29 6.10
CA VAL A 67 -1.68 2.62 5.39
C VAL A 67 -1.65 4.05 4.86
N ASN A 68 -1.19 5.02 5.65
CA ASN A 68 -1.06 6.40 5.19
C ASN A 68 0.02 6.56 4.11
N LYS A 69 1.17 5.90 4.27
CA LYS A 69 2.25 5.91 3.26
C LYS A 69 1.81 5.25 1.96
N ALA A 70 1.18 4.08 2.03
CA ALA A 70 0.61 3.41 0.87
C ALA A 70 -0.49 4.26 0.22
N ALA A 71 -1.40 4.85 1.00
CA ALA A 71 -2.42 5.77 0.47
C ALA A 71 -1.79 6.93 -0.29
N TYR A 72 -0.68 7.48 0.21
CA TYR A 72 0.06 8.56 -0.42
C TYR A 72 0.75 8.11 -1.71
N GLU A 73 1.44 6.96 -1.74
CA GLU A 73 2.06 6.40 -2.95
C GLU A 73 1.03 6.15 -4.07
N VAL A 74 -0.15 5.67 -3.68
CA VAL A 74 -1.23 5.28 -4.60
C VAL A 74 -2.02 6.50 -5.08
N ALA A 75 -2.10 7.57 -4.28
CA ALA A 75 -2.81 8.82 -4.61
C ALA A 75 -1.93 9.87 -5.32
N THR A 76 -0.62 9.88 -5.07
CA THR A 76 0.29 10.89 -5.63
C THR A 76 1.03 10.31 -6.84
N PRO A 77 0.82 10.82 -8.07
CA PRO A 77 1.77 10.56 -9.17
C PRO A 77 3.15 11.13 -8.78
N PRO A 78 4.26 10.65 -9.36
CA PRO A 78 5.60 10.93 -8.87
C PRO A 78 5.85 12.44 -8.87
N SER A 79 5.73 13.05 -7.70
CA SER A 79 6.11 14.42 -7.44
C SER A 79 6.81 14.38 -6.10
N GLU A 80 8.11 14.10 -6.18
CA GLU A 80 9.14 14.85 -5.47
C GLU A 80 9.00 15.00 -3.94
N ALA A 81 8.16 14.22 -3.27
CA ALA A 81 7.94 14.33 -1.83
C ALA A 81 8.96 13.55 -0.99
N GLN A 82 9.90 12.84 -1.64
CA GLN A 82 10.94 12.09 -0.95
C GLN A 82 12.14 12.95 -0.50
N ARG A 83 12.13 14.27 -0.71
CA ARG A 83 13.25 15.17 -0.36
C ARG A 83 13.16 15.90 0.98
N SER A 84 12.07 15.80 1.73
CA SER A 84 11.88 16.61 2.94
C SER A 84 11.72 15.78 4.21
N ARG A 85 12.70 14.90 4.49
CA ARG A 85 13.05 14.58 5.89
C ARG A 85 14.36 15.29 6.18
N PRO A 86 14.39 16.47 6.83
CA PRO A 86 15.64 16.97 7.37
C PRO A 86 16.07 16.00 8.46
N ARG A 87 17.23 15.38 8.30
CA ARG A 87 17.98 14.83 9.43
C ARG A 87 18.35 16.04 10.31
N MET A 88 17.71 16.15 11.46
CA MET A 88 18.24 16.89 12.61
C MET A 88 19.02 15.89 13.48
#